data_AF-A0A124ITN2-F1
#
_entry.id   AF-A0A124ITN2-F1
#
_cell.length_a   1.000
_cell.length_b   1.000
_cell.length_c   1.000
_cell.angle_alpha   90.00
_cell.angle_beta   90.00
_cell.angle_gamma   90.00
#
_symmetry.space_group_name_H-M   'P 1'
#
loop_
_entity.id
_entity.type
_entity.pdbx_description
1 polymer ?
#
loop_
_entity_poly.entity_id
_entity_poly.type
_entity_poly.pdbx_seq_one_letter_code
_entity_poly.pdbx_strand_id
1 'polypeptide(L)'
;MDRLLEIAERIRRCTRCRLHETRRLAVPGEGRAEKGVMIVGEAPGEKEDEEGRPFVGPAGKLLTAILARHGVDRGRDVFITNVVKCRPPGNREPLEDEIAACTPYLVEQIAAVRPRLIIALGVHSARTLMGLAGRKIAKIADVRGKCFEVRIGAVDTTLCVTYHPAAALYNPKLRGALEEDLARFIGGGGGLLKYM
;
A
#
# COMPACT_ATOMS: atom_id res chain seq x y z
N MET A 1 18.96 0.05 2.33
CA MET A 1 18.28 -1.14 2.90
C MET A 1 18.15 -0.99 4.42
N ASP A 2 19.21 -0.55 5.10
CA ASP A 2 19.30 -0.48 6.57
C ASP A 2 18.19 0.34 7.24
N ARG A 3 17.86 1.52 6.71
CA ARG A 3 16.79 2.36 7.27
C ARG A 3 15.41 1.69 7.30
N LEU A 4 15.07 0.88 6.28
CA LEU A 4 13.80 0.16 6.26
C LEU A 4 13.76 -0.97 7.29
N LEU A 5 14.91 -1.60 7.57
CA LEU A 5 15.03 -2.62 8.61
C LEU A 5 14.87 -1.99 10.01
N GLU A 6 15.48 -0.83 10.25
CA GLU A 6 15.30 -0.07 11.50
C GLU A 6 13.84 0.33 11.74
N ILE A 7 13.17 0.84 10.69
CA ILE A 7 11.75 1.18 10.76
C ILE A 7 10.91 -0.07 11.04
N ALA A 8 11.21 -1.18 10.37
CA ALA A 8 10.51 -2.44 10.59
C ALA A 8 10.63 -2.93 12.03
N GLU A 9 11.82 -2.80 12.62
CA GLU A 9 12.06 -3.22 14.00
C GLU A 9 11.35 -2.33 15.04
N ARG A 10 11.21 -1.04 14.75
CA ARG A 10 10.37 -0.14 15.55
C ARG A 10 8.88 -0.48 15.42
N ILE A 11 8.43 -0.83 14.23
CA ILE A 11 7.03 -1.24 14.00
C ILE A 11 6.71 -2.52 14.77
N ARG A 12 7.60 -3.53 14.76
CA ARG A 12 7.39 -4.81 15.47
C ARG A 12 7.17 -4.64 16.97
N ARG A 13 7.84 -3.66 17.58
CA ARG A 13 7.78 -3.35 19.01
C ARG A 13 6.79 -2.23 19.37
N CYS A 14 6.05 -1.71 18.38
CA CYS A 14 5.20 -0.54 18.56
C CYS A 14 3.99 -0.82 19.46
N THR A 15 3.68 0.10 20.38
CA THR A 15 2.48 0.06 21.25
C THR A 15 1.67 1.37 21.18
N ARG A 16 1.85 2.17 20.13
CA ARG A 16 1.27 3.53 20.01
C ARG A 16 -0.26 3.59 19.86
N CYS A 17 -0.92 2.47 19.60
CA CYS A 17 -2.39 2.39 19.52
C CYS A 17 -2.89 1.01 19.94
N ARG A 18 -4.20 0.88 20.18
CA ARG A 18 -4.86 -0.34 20.67
C ARG A 18 -4.66 -1.59 19.80
N LEU A 19 -4.31 -1.43 18.52
CA LEU A 19 -4.10 -2.58 17.62
C LEU A 19 -2.92 -3.46 18.02
N HIS A 20 -2.02 -2.99 18.89
CA HIS A 20 -0.92 -3.81 19.40
C HIS A 20 -1.39 -4.94 20.35
N GLU A 21 -2.56 -4.78 20.97
CA GLU A 21 -3.08 -5.70 21.97
C GLU A 21 -3.59 -7.01 21.35
N THR A 22 -4.01 -6.95 20.08
CA THR A 22 -4.68 -8.07 19.41
C THR A 22 -3.92 -8.65 18.23
N ARG A 23 -2.87 -7.98 17.73
CA ARG A 23 -2.05 -8.50 16.63
C ARG A 23 -1.26 -9.73 17.08
N ARG A 24 -1.05 -10.68 16.20
CA ARG A 24 -0.03 -11.72 16.39
C ARG A 24 1.34 -11.21 15.96
N LEU A 25 1.46 -10.69 14.75
CA LEU A 25 2.67 -10.05 14.25
C LEU A 25 2.32 -8.71 13.60
N ALA A 26 3.12 -7.69 13.92
CA ALA A 26 3.08 -6.47 13.12
C ALA A 26 3.58 -6.77 11.69
N VAL A 27 3.08 -6.02 10.72
CA VAL A 27 3.40 -6.17 9.29
C VAL A 27 4.00 -4.87 8.78
N PRO A 28 5.32 -4.68 8.91
CA PRO A 28 5.99 -3.45 8.49
C PRO A 28 5.86 -3.16 7.00
N GLY A 29 5.90 -4.20 6.17
CA GLY A 29 6.06 -4.10 4.73
C GLY A 29 7.29 -4.87 4.25
N GLU A 30 7.35 -5.18 2.96
CA GLU A 30 8.45 -5.93 2.36
C GLU A 30 8.74 -5.48 0.91
N GLY A 31 9.93 -5.81 0.42
CA GLY A 31 10.38 -5.53 -0.95
C GLY A 31 11.55 -4.55 -1.02
N ARG A 32 12.24 -4.50 -2.16
CA ARG A 32 13.43 -3.65 -2.37
C ARG A 32 13.13 -2.35 -3.11
N ALA A 33 11.98 -2.26 -3.78
CA ALA A 33 11.60 -1.11 -4.61
C ALA A 33 12.66 -0.71 -5.65
N GLU A 34 13.34 -1.66 -6.29
CA GLU A 34 14.37 -1.35 -7.30
C GLU A 34 13.80 -0.55 -8.51
N LYS A 35 12.50 -0.67 -8.80
CA LYS A 35 11.83 0.16 -9.83
C LYS A 35 11.26 1.48 -9.27
N GLY A 36 11.47 1.79 -8.00
CA GLY A 36 10.95 2.99 -7.35
C GLY A 36 9.42 3.00 -7.20
N VAL A 37 8.81 1.83 -7.03
CA VAL A 37 7.35 1.67 -6.88
C VAL A 37 7.02 1.26 -5.45
N MET A 38 6.07 1.95 -4.84
CA MET A 38 5.51 1.61 -3.53
C MET A 38 4.02 1.32 -3.64
N ILE A 39 3.56 0.21 -3.07
CA ILE A 39 2.14 -0.19 -3.06
C ILE A 39 1.63 -0.12 -1.62
N VAL A 40 0.51 0.57 -1.41
CA VAL A 40 -0.02 0.83 -0.08
C VAL A 40 -1.48 0.38 0.01
N GLY A 41 -1.74 -0.63 0.85
CA GLY A 41 -3.08 -1.05 1.24
C GLY A 41 -3.57 -0.40 2.53
N GLU A 42 -4.66 -0.91 3.07
CA GLU A 42 -5.32 -0.39 4.27
C GLU A 42 -4.69 -0.93 5.56
N ALA A 43 -4.80 -2.24 5.77
CA ALA A 43 -4.41 -2.93 6.99
C ALA A 43 -4.03 -4.39 6.69
N PRO A 44 -3.27 -5.05 7.58
CA PRO A 44 -3.08 -6.51 7.55
C PRO A 44 -4.40 -7.26 7.72
N GLY A 45 -4.59 -8.34 6.95
CA GLY A 45 -5.62 -9.34 7.21
C GLY A 45 -5.10 -10.45 8.12
N GLU A 46 -5.87 -11.54 8.20
CA GLU A 46 -5.55 -12.68 9.07
C GLU A 46 -4.23 -13.36 8.72
N LYS A 47 -3.99 -13.68 7.43
CA LYS A 47 -2.73 -14.32 7.03
C LYS A 47 -1.53 -13.38 7.12
N GLU A 48 -1.74 -12.11 6.86
CA GLU A 48 -0.69 -11.11 7.05
C GLU A 48 -0.27 -11.01 8.52
N ASP A 49 -1.22 -11.04 9.46
CA ASP A 49 -0.96 -11.03 10.91
C ASP A 49 -0.29 -12.30 11.41
N GLU A 50 -0.61 -13.46 10.82
CA GLU A 50 0.04 -14.72 11.14
C GLU A 50 1.49 -14.81 10.65
N GLU A 51 1.77 -14.27 9.46
CA GLU A 51 3.08 -14.38 8.80
C GLU A 51 3.98 -13.15 9.01
N GLY A 52 3.44 -12.02 9.46
CA GLY A 52 4.18 -10.76 9.58
C GLY A 52 4.50 -10.12 8.22
N ARG A 53 3.81 -10.54 7.16
CA ARG A 53 4.11 -10.18 5.75
C ARG A 53 2.90 -9.59 5.05
N PRO A 54 3.06 -8.52 4.24
CA PRO A 54 1.93 -7.85 3.61
C PRO A 54 1.42 -8.64 2.38
N PHE A 55 0.10 -8.65 2.18
CA PHE A 55 -0.53 -9.21 0.98
C PHE A 55 -0.09 -10.66 0.68
N VAL A 56 -0.27 -11.56 1.64
CA VAL A 56 0.00 -13.02 1.49
C VAL A 56 -1.29 -13.85 1.43
N GLY A 57 -2.41 -13.30 1.89
CA GLY A 57 -3.74 -13.89 1.76
C GLY A 57 -4.29 -13.87 0.32
N PRO A 58 -5.56 -14.25 0.11
CA PRO A 58 -6.16 -14.35 -1.23
C PRO A 58 -6.06 -13.06 -2.06
N ALA A 59 -6.34 -11.91 -1.44
CA ALA A 59 -6.21 -10.59 -2.07
C ALA A 59 -4.76 -10.30 -2.52
N GLY A 60 -3.79 -10.72 -1.71
CA GLY A 60 -2.38 -10.57 -2.02
C GLY A 60 -1.86 -11.51 -3.09
N LYS A 61 -2.40 -12.74 -3.17
CA LYS A 61 -2.14 -13.67 -4.28
C LYS A 61 -2.65 -13.11 -5.61
N LEU A 62 -3.84 -12.51 -5.62
CA LEU A 62 -4.36 -11.81 -6.80
C LEU A 62 -3.44 -10.67 -7.21
N LEU A 63 -3.07 -9.78 -6.27
CA LEU A 63 -2.13 -8.69 -6.54
C LEU A 63 -0.81 -9.22 -7.12
N THR A 64 -0.23 -10.24 -6.50
CA THR A 64 1.03 -10.86 -6.94
C THR A 64 0.93 -11.40 -8.37
N ALA A 65 -0.18 -12.08 -8.70
CA ALA A 65 -0.40 -12.61 -10.05
C ALA A 65 -0.50 -11.50 -11.10
N ILE A 66 -1.15 -10.38 -10.78
CA ILE A 66 -1.26 -9.22 -11.68
C ILE A 66 0.12 -8.59 -11.90
N LEU A 67 0.89 -8.36 -10.82
CA LEU A 67 2.25 -7.81 -10.92
C LEU A 67 3.15 -8.71 -11.79
N ALA A 68 3.13 -10.02 -11.55
CA ALA A 68 3.94 -10.99 -12.28
C ALA A 68 3.60 -11.02 -13.79
N ARG A 69 2.31 -10.92 -14.15
CA ARG A 69 1.87 -10.80 -15.56
C ARG A 69 2.44 -9.59 -16.29
N HIS A 70 2.82 -8.55 -15.56
CA HIS A 70 3.45 -7.34 -16.11
C HIS A 70 4.97 -7.31 -15.91
N GLY A 71 5.59 -8.44 -15.56
CA GLY A 71 7.04 -8.53 -15.36
C GLY A 71 7.54 -7.73 -14.15
N VAL A 72 6.67 -7.53 -13.15
CA VAL A 72 7.00 -6.86 -11.89
C VAL A 72 7.14 -7.91 -10.79
N ASP A 73 8.36 -8.05 -10.28
CA ASP A 73 8.65 -8.94 -9.16
C ASP A 73 8.33 -8.25 -7.83
N ARG A 74 7.51 -8.88 -6.99
CA ARG A 74 7.05 -8.26 -5.72
C ARG A 74 8.19 -8.01 -4.71
N GLY A 75 9.24 -8.83 -4.73
CA GLY A 75 10.35 -8.74 -3.77
C GLY A 75 11.46 -7.80 -4.23
N ARG A 76 11.72 -7.76 -5.54
CA ARG A 76 12.76 -6.94 -6.15
C ARG A 76 12.25 -5.56 -6.55
N ASP A 77 11.15 -5.49 -7.30
CA ASP A 77 10.81 -4.29 -8.06
C ASP A 77 9.98 -3.26 -7.26
N VAL A 78 9.26 -3.70 -6.23
CA VAL A 78 8.32 -2.86 -5.46
C VAL A 78 8.60 -2.93 -3.95
N PHE A 79 8.05 -1.98 -3.19
CA PHE A 79 7.88 -2.09 -1.73
C PHE A 79 6.38 -2.09 -1.42
N ILE A 80 5.91 -3.10 -0.70
CA ILE A 80 4.48 -3.28 -0.37
C ILE A 80 4.29 -3.08 1.13
N THR A 81 3.33 -2.24 1.51
CA THR A 81 2.94 -2.04 2.91
C THR A 81 1.45 -1.64 3.01
N ASN A 82 1.00 -1.29 4.21
CA ASN A 82 -0.34 -0.82 4.51
C ASN A 82 -0.30 0.53 5.24
N VAL A 83 -1.43 1.22 5.37
CA VAL A 83 -1.53 2.42 6.22
C VAL A 83 -1.24 2.07 7.67
N VAL A 84 -2.05 1.18 8.25
CA VAL A 84 -1.78 0.62 9.59
C VAL A 84 -0.95 -0.65 9.47
N LYS A 85 -0.13 -0.93 10.49
CA LYS A 85 0.83 -2.05 10.49
C LYS A 85 0.40 -3.24 11.35
N CYS A 86 -0.83 -3.23 11.86
CA CYS A 86 -1.38 -4.24 12.76
C CYS A 86 -2.80 -4.57 12.29
N ARG A 87 -3.21 -5.83 12.38
CA ARG A 87 -4.56 -6.27 12.00
C ARG A 87 -5.61 -5.71 12.97
N PRO A 88 -6.64 -4.99 12.50
CA PRO A 88 -7.79 -4.65 13.32
C PRO A 88 -8.61 -5.88 13.74
N PRO A 89 -9.14 -5.93 14.97
CA PRO A 89 -9.97 -7.04 15.44
C PRO A 89 -11.12 -7.35 14.48
N GLY A 90 -11.29 -8.62 14.11
CA GLY A 90 -12.35 -9.03 13.18
C GLY A 90 -12.20 -8.50 11.75
N ASN A 91 -11.01 -8.03 11.34
CA ASN A 91 -10.77 -7.38 10.04
C ASN A 91 -11.67 -6.18 9.78
N ARG A 92 -12.09 -5.46 10.84
CA ARG A 92 -12.79 -4.17 10.67
C ARG A 92 -11.85 -3.15 10.01
N GLU A 93 -12.44 -2.07 9.51
CA GLU A 93 -11.65 -0.91 9.07
C GLU A 93 -10.86 -0.31 10.26
N PRO A 94 -9.64 0.21 10.04
CA PRO A 94 -8.90 0.92 11.08
C PRO A 94 -9.59 2.24 11.42
N LEU A 95 -9.57 2.59 12.70
CA LEU A 95 -10.12 3.86 13.18
C LEU A 95 -9.16 5.02 12.86
N GLU A 96 -9.70 6.24 12.83
CA GLU A 96 -8.91 7.45 12.54
C GLU A 96 -7.73 7.66 13.52
N ASP A 97 -7.92 7.34 14.81
CA ASP A 97 -6.84 7.41 15.80
C ASP A 97 -5.75 6.35 15.57
N GLU A 98 -6.15 5.16 15.10
CA GLU A 98 -5.22 4.08 14.74
C GLU A 98 -4.41 4.42 13.49
N ILE A 99 -5.06 5.02 12.49
CA ILE A 99 -4.42 5.56 11.29
C ILE A 99 -3.43 6.65 11.71
N ALA A 100 -3.88 7.67 12.45
CA ALA A 100 -3.05 8.78 12.88
C ALA A 100 -1.81 8.32 13.67
N ALA A 101 -1.97 7.34 14.56
CA ALA A 101 -0.86 6.78 15.34
C ALA A 101 0.17 6.02 14.48
N CYS A 102 -0.27 5.40 13.37
CA CYS A 102 0.57 4.57 12.51
C CYS A 102 1.18 5.34 11.31
N THR A 103 0.51 6.39 10.84
CA THR A 103 0.91 7.21 9.69
C THR A 103 2.36 7.72 9.76
N PRO A 104 2.94 8.11 10.91
CA PRO A 104 4.35 8.47 10.98
C PRO A 104 5.29 7.40 10.42
N TYR A 105 5.01 6.11 10.64
CA TYR A 105 5.81 5.03 10.05
C TYR A 105 5.67 4.98 8.53
N LEU A 106 4.48 5.20 7.99
CA LEU A 106 4.27 5.25 6.54
C LEU A 106 5.06 6.42 5.92
N VAL A 107 5.05 7.59 6.56
CA VAL A 107 5.84 8.76 6.10
C VAL A 107 7.34 8.47 6.15
N GLU A 108 7.84 7.84 7.22
CA GLU A 108 9.24 7.43 7.32
C GLU A 108 9.62 6.40 6.24
N GLN A 109 8.72 5.45 5.92
CA GLN A 109 8.92 4.48 4.85
C GLN A 109 8.96 5.14 3.48
N ILE A 110 8.05 6.07 3.19
CA ILE A 110 8.06 6.85 1.94
C ILE A 110 9.37 7.63 1.82
N ALA A 111 9.84 8.25 2.89
CA ALA A 111 11.11 8.97 2.90
C ALA A 111 12.33 8.05 2.69
N ALA A 112 12.27 6.81 3.19
CA ALA A 112 13.34 5.82 3.02
C ALA A 112 13.36 5.18 1.63
N VAL A 113 12.17 4.89 1.06
CA VAL A 113 12.02 4.31 -0.27
C VAL A 113 12.23 5.36 -1.37
N ARG A 114 11.83 6.61 -1.13
CA ARG A 114 11.75 7.69 -2.13
C ARG A 114 11.09 7.23 -3.43
N PRO A 115 9.86 6.67 -3.37
CA PRO A 115 9.22 6.10 -4.54
C PRO A 115 8.97 7.18 -5.59
N ARG A 116 9.20 6.84 -6.86
CA ARG A 116 8.75 7.65 -7.99
C ARG A 116 7.25 7.51 -8.15
N LEU A 117 6.72 6.31 -7.93
CA LEU A 117 5.30 5.96 -8.03
C LEU A 117 4.79 5.32 -6.74
N ILE A 118 3.69 5.86 -6.20
CA ILE A 118 2.88 5.22 -5.15
C ILE A 118 1.56 4.75 -5.74
N ILE A 119 1.19 3.50 -5.48
CA ILE A 119 -0.11 2.93 -5.85
C ILE A 119 -0.94 2.71 -4.58
N ALA A 120 -2.00 3.48 -4.41
CA ALA A 120 -2.96 3.32 -3.32
C ALA A 120 -4.04 2.29 -3.71
N LEU A 121 -4.15 1.24 -2.90
CA LEU A 121 -5.14 0.19 -3.07
C LEU A 121 -6.33 0.45 -2.12
N GLY A 122 -7.45 0.94 -2.65
CA GLY A 122 -8.67 1.19 -1.88
C GLY A 122 -8.81 2.61 -1.31
N VAL A 123 -9.95 2.87 -0.66
CA VAL A 123 -10.33 4.21 -0.21
C VAL A 123 -9.50 4.73 0.97
N HIS A 124 -9.14 3.85 1.91
CA HIS A 124 -8.44 4.24 3.14
C HIS A 124 -6.99 4.66 2.87
N SER A 125 -6.28 3.88 2.05
CA SER A 125 -4.93 4.23 1.59
C SER A 125 -4.95 5.48 0.73
N ALA A 126 -5.91 5.62 -0.18
CA ALA A 126 -6.06 6.81 -1.01
C ALA A 126 -6.34 8.06 -0.17
N ARG A 127 -7.26 7.99 0.80
CA ARG A 127 -7.58 9.10 1.72
C ARG A 127 -6.35 9.50 2.53
N THR A 128 -5.64 8.54 3.09
CA THR A 128 -4.43 8.80 3.89
C THR A 128 -3.34 9.48 3.06
N LEU A 129 -3.00 8.92 1.90
CA LEU A 129 -1.92 9.44 1.05
C LEU A 129 -2.27 10.81 0.44
N MET A 130 -3.53 11.02 0.03
CA MET A 130 -4.01 12.33 -0.42
C MET A 130 -3.99 13.35 0.73
N GLY A 131 -4.41 12.95 1.92
CA GLY A 131 -4.38 13.80 3.12
C GLY A 131 -2.98 14.25 3.48
N LEU A 132 -2.00 13.35 3.40
CA LEU A 132 -0.58 13.66 3.56
C LEU A 132 -0.06 14.65 2.51
N ALA A 133 -0.68 14.72 1.34
CA ALA A 133 -0.41 15.69 0.29
C ALA A 133 -1.27 16.96 0.37
N GLY A 134 -2.00 17.17 1.47
CA GLY A 134 -2.86 18.33 1.68
C GLY A 134 -4.16 18.32 0.87
N ARG A 135 -4.57 17.16 0.35
CA ARG A 135 -5.79 17.00 -0.48
C ARG A 135 -6.82 16.14 0.25
N LYS A 136 -8.11 16.46 0.06
CA LYS A 136 -9.23 15.67 0.59
C LYS A 136 -9.96 14.96 -0.54
N ILE A 137 -10.37 13.72 -0.29
CA ILE A 137 -11.21 12.95 -1.21
C ILE A 137 -12.45 12.44 -0.48
N ALA A 138 -13.62 12.57 -1.11
CA ALA A 138 -14.88 12.10 -0.54
C ALA A 138 -15.11 10.62 -0.87
N LYS A 139 -14.99 10.24 -2.15
CA LYS A 139 -15.26 8.88 -2.63
C LYS A 139 -14.08 8.35 -3.46
N ILE A 140 -13.87 7.04 -3.39
CA ILE A 140 -12.86 6.36 -4.23
C ILE A 140 -13.14 6.53 -5.71
N ALA A 141 -14.42 6.58 -6.12
CA ALA A 141 -14.84 6.75 -7.52
C ALA A 141 -14.33 8.05 -8.14
N ASP A 142 -14.09 9.08 -7.34
CA ASP A 142 -13.65 10.39 -7.83
C ASP A 142 -12.18 10.37 -8.29
N VAL A 143 -11.39 9.44 -7.73
CA VAL A 143 -9.93 9.38 -7.89
C VAL A 143 -9.42 8.05 -8.44
N ARG A 144 -10.24 6.99 -8.48
CA ARG A 144 -9.87 5.70 -9.04
C ARG A 144 -9.46 5.85 -10.50
N GLY A 145 -8.40 5.16 -10.87
CA GLY A 145 -7.85 5.19 -12.21
C GLY A 145 -7.23 6.55 -12.58
N LYS A 146 -6.89 7.38 -11.61
CA LYS A 146 -6.18 8.65 -11.82
C LYS A 146 -4.85 8.62 -11.09
N CYS A 147 -3.93 9.42 -11.60
CA CYS A 147 -2.61 9.65 -11.03
C CYS A 147 -2.42 11.14 -10.76
N PHE A 148 -1.73 11.45 -9.68
CA PHE A 148 -1.60 12.82 -9.18
C PHE A 148 -0.15 13.08 -8.80
N GLU A 149 0.44 14.15 -9.32
CA GLU A 149 1.69 14.67 -8.79
C GLU A 149 1.43 15.26 -7.41
N VAL A 150 2.13 14.71 -6.41
CA VAL A 150 1.98 15.05 -5.00
C VAL A 150 3.34 15.12 -4.32
N ARG A 151 3.37 15.86 -3.20
CA ARG A 151 4.48 15.88 -2.27
C ARG A 151 4.02 15.29 -0.94
N ILE A 152 4.69 14.24 -0.48
CA ILE A 152 4.45 13.62 0.84
C ILE A 152 5.73 13.79 1.66
N GLY A 153 5.67 14.65 2.68
CA GLY A 153 6.87 15.09 3.40
C GLY A 153 7.85 15.78 2.44
N ALA A 154 9.05 15.22 2.29
CA ALA A 154 10.10 15.73 1.39
C ALA A 154 10.23 14.93 0.08
N VAL A 155 9.24 14.10 -0.26
CA VAL A 155 9.27 13.24 -1.46
C VAL A 155 8.21 13.71 -2.45
N ASP A 156 8.66 14.12 -3.64
CA ASP A 156 7.82 14.30 -4.81
C ASP A 156 7.59 12.93 -5.49
N THR A 157 6.34 12.61 -5.78
CA THR A 157 5.94 11.31 -6.34
C THR A 157 4.62 11.41 -7.08
N THR A 158 4.42 10.51 -8.05
CA THR A 158 3.13 10.25 -8.66
C THR A 158 2.32 9.30 -7.78
N LEU A 159 1.15 9.74 -7.31
CA LEU A 159 0.19 8.91 -6.57
C LEU A 159 -0.91 8.42 -7.51
N CYS A 160 -0.96 7.13 -7.80
CA CYS A 160 -2.04 6.50 -8.56
C CYS A 160 -2.98 5.74 -7.63
N VAL A 161 -4.28 5.78 -7.92
CA VAL A 161 -5.31 5.17 -7.05
C VAL A 161 -6.09 4.11 -7.81
N THR A 162 -6.28 2.93 -7.20
CA THR A 162 -7.18 1.89 -7.73
C THR A 162 -7.94 1.16 -6.60
N TYR A 163 -8.75 0.17 -6.97
CA TYR A 163 -9.50 -0.64 -6.01
C TYR A 163 -8.60 -1.54 -5.18
N HIS A 164 -9.06 -1.88 -3.97
CA HIS A 164 -8.36 -2.88 -3.16
C HIS A 164 -8.60 -4.28 -3.76
N PRO A 165 -7.57 -5.15 -3.86
CA PRO A 165 -7.72 -6.50 -4.42
C PRO A 165 -8.77 -7.36 -3.72
N ALA A 166 -9.02 -7.14 -2.42
CA ALA A 166 -10.08 -7.85 -1.69
C ALA A 166 -11.48 -7.61 -2.29
N ALA A 167 -11.78 -6.39 -2.74
CA ALA A 167 -13.05 -6.08 -3.39
C ALA A 167 -13.17 -6.72 -4.80
N ALA A 168 -12.03 -7.03 -5.43
CA ALA A 168 -11.96 -7.67 -6.74
C ALA A 168 -12.01 -9.20 -6.69
N LEU A 169 -11.85 -9.84 -5.53
CA LEU A 169 -11.80 -11.31 -5.42
C LEU A 169 -13.06 -11.98 -5.96
N TYR A 170 -14.23 -11.41 -5.66
CA TYR A 170 -15.53 -11.99 -5.99
C TYR A 170 -16.36 -11.10 -6.92
N ASN A 171 -15.77 -10.03 -7.46
CA ASN A 171 -16.46 -9.10 -8.36
C ASN A 171 -15.68 -8.96 -9.67
N PRO A 172 -16.11 -9.62 -10.76
CA PRO A 172 -15.42 -9.59 -12.05
C PRO A 172 -15.23 -8.19 -12.63
N LYS A 173 -16.21 -7.30 -12.43
CA LYS A 173 -16.11 -5.90 -12.91
C LYS A 173 -15.03 -5.13 -12.17
N LEU A 174 -14.95 -5.28 -10.85
CA LEU A 174 -13.90 -4.64 -10.05
C LEU A 174 -12.53 -5.25 -10.33
N ARG A 175 -12.47 -6.55 -10.60
CA ARG A 175 -11.24 -7.22 -11.02
C ARG A 175 -10.72 -6.69 -12.35
N GLY A 176 -11.58 -6.58 -13.37
CA GLY A 176 -11.19 -6.00 -14.66
C GLY A 176 -10.66 -4.57 -14.51
N ALA A 177 -11.34 -3.75 -13.71
CA ALA A 177 -10.89 -2.38 -13.42
C ALA A 177 -9.53 -2.31 -12.71
N LEU A 178 -9.29 -3.18 -11.72
CA LEU A 178 -8.01 -3.28 -11.02
C LEU A 178 -6.88 -3.70 -11.98
N GLU A 179 -7.13 -4.71 -12.80
CA GLU A 179 -6.16 -5.21 -13.79
C GLU A 179 -5.82 -4.14 -14.83
N GLU A 180 -6.81 -3.42 -15.34
CA GLU A 180 -6.63 -2.31 -16.29
C GLU A 180 -5.81 -1.15 -15.69
N ASP A 181 -6.16 -0.74 -14.46
CA ASP A 181 -5.45 0.33 -13.76
C ASP A 181 -3.99 -0.05 -13.50
N LEU A 182 -3.73 -1.25 -12.97
CA LEU A 182 -2.38 -1.72 -12.72
C LEU A 182 -1.59 -1.86 -14.03
N ALA A 183 -2.18 -2.39 -15.10
CA ALA A 183 -1.54 -2.47 -16.41
C ALA A 183 -1.08 -1.08 -16.90
N ARG A 184 -1.89 -0.04 -16.70
CA ARG A 184 -1.54 1.33 -17.07
C ARG A 184 -0.50 1.96 -16.14
N PHE A 185 -0.49 1.63 -14.85
CA PHE A 185 0.46 2.22 -13.91
C PHE A 185 1.86 1.60 -14.06
N ILE A 186 1.95 0.28 -14.27
CA ILE A 186 3.23 -0.48 -14.22
C ILE A 186 3.59 -1.25 -15.50
N GLY A 187 2.74 -1.29 -16.53
CA GLY A 187 2.97 -2.13 -17.71
C GLY A 187 4.16 -1.70 -18.58
N GLY A 188 5.05 -2.65 -18.92
CA GLY A 188 6.32 -2.40 -19.61
C GLY A 188 6.25 -1.89 -21.07
N GLY A 189 5.08 -1.90 -21.72
CA GLY A 189 4.92 -1.42 -23.11
C GLY A 189 4.50 0.05 -23.25
N GLY A 190 3.83 0.61 -22.24
CA GLY A 190 3.23 1.95 -22.29
C GLY A 190 2.72 2.49 -20.96
N GLY A 191 3.04 1.84 -19.83
CA GLY A 191 2.65 2.30 -18.51
C GLY A 191 3.51 3.45 -18.00
N LEU A 192 2.98 4.21 -17.04
CA LEU A 192 3.63 5.39 -16.45
C LEU A 192 5.06 5.11 -15.98
N LEU A 193 5.32 3.93 -15.43
CA LEU A 193 6.64 3.52 -14.95
C LEU A 193 7.76 3.56 -16.01
N LYS A 194 7.43 3.50 -17.31
CA LYS A 194 8.42 3.60 -18.41
C LYS A 194 8.89 5.06 -18.62
N TYR A 195 8.06 6.02 -18.28
CA TYR A 195 8.29 7.46 -18.53
C TYR A 195 8.80 8.21 -17.30
N MET A 196 9.07 7.48 -16.22
CA MET A 196 9.55 7.97 -14.93
C MET A 196 10.92 7.39 -14.63
#